data_AF-A0A7W1TAU2-F1
#
_entry.id   AF-A0A7W1TAU2-F1
#
_cell.length_a   1.000
_cell.length_b   1.000
_cell.length_c   1.000
_cell.angle_alpha   90.00
_cell.angle_beta   90.00
_cell.angle_gamma   90.00
#
_symmetry.space_group_name_H-M   'P 1'
#
loop_
_entity.id
_entity.type
_entity.pdbx_description
1 polymer ?
#
loop_
_entity_poly.entity_id
_entity_poly.type
_entity_poly.pdbx_seq_one_letter_code
_entity_poly.pdbx_strand_id
1 'polypeptide(L)'
;MRGDAEESALLLQDTQARIMLAAACNYIQEGSRIGWDRYPNTGAGSNAGVGTSYPAATDSNDPFPGASPGASGFPVHEETFGWVDNRDGSAGPTTQEGRICYDASLTGTMPWQGTPARRPAWPAPTSVVRCPMYVWRRPPCATQLTASYNPILTDPTQSGNSAYLYPFLSNPDPQPEAGNGWNKTTNAVSTLRYDDGLNGATRADFIHGDPTPRPQTTGKSWFRILREGPATFVITVGAGGTQGFRTYDEAVQQGQAALFSSDPAFFAGLSDHELRLWYRVEWTAAVSDVTYHWNLHHYLGAQDNYIQWPQNASHSWTYGCRSSGFDRNMGGTFRWIERLRVEPTNW
;
A
#
# COMPACT_ATOMS: atom_id res chain seq x y z
N MET A 1 -19.78 29.80 -16.81
CA MET A 1 -20.44 28.56 -16.39
C MET A 1 -19.88 27.29 -17.06
N ARG A 2 -19.77 27.14 -18.40
CA ARG A 2 -19.10 25.95 -18.98
C ARG A 2 -17.57 25.94 -18.76
N GLY A 3 -16.91 27.09 -18.94
CA GLY A 3 -15.46 27.21 -18.70
C GLY A 3 -15.04 26.90 -17.26
N ASP A 4 -15.80 27.38 -16.27
CA ASP A 4 -15.48 27.14 -14.84
C ASP A 4 -15.53 25.66 -14.47
N ALA A 5 -16.45 24.90 -15.09
CA ALA A 5 -16.58 23.45 -14.87
C ALA A 5 -15.42 22.67 -15.51
N GLU A 6 -14.98 23.07 -16.71
CA GLU A 6 -13.84 22.48 -17.40
C GLU A 6 -12.53 22.74 -16.64
N GLU A 7 -12.33 23.97 -16.16
CA GLU A 7 -11.15 24.33 -15.35
C GLU A 7 -11.13 23.56 -14.01
N SER A 8 -12.28 23.45 -13.34
CA SER A 8 -12.41 22.68 -12.10
C SER A 8 -12.12 21.19 -12.31
N ALA A 9 -12.51 20.63 -13.46
CA ALA A 9 -12.25 19.24 -13.79
C ALA A 9 -10.75 18.97 -14.00
N LEU A 10 -10.05 19.87 -14.69
CA LEU A 10 -8.59 19.77 -14.88
C LEU A 10 -7.83 19.88 -13.56
N LEU A 11 -8.23 20.81 -12.68
CA LEU A 11 -7.61 20.96 -11.36
C LEU A 11 -7.83 19.71 -10.48
N LEU A 12 -9.02 19.11 -10.57
CA LEU A 12 -9.31 17.86 -9.87
C LEU A 12 -8.48 16.70 -10.40
N GLN A 13 -8.30 16.58 -11.72
CA GLN A 13 -7.43 15.56 -12.33
C GLN A 13 -5.96 15.76 -11.93
N ASP A 14 -5.45 16.99 -11.93
CA ASP A 14 -4.08 17.29 -11.48
C ASP A 14 -3.89 16.92 -10.01
N THR A 15 -4.84 17.28 -9.15
CA THR A 15 -4.83 16.92 -7.73
C THR A 15 -4.83 15.40 -7.54
N GLN A 16 -5.68 14.68 -8.28
CA GLN A 16 -5.73 13.22 -8.25
C GLN A 16 -4.40 12.60 -8.67
N ALA A 17 -3.82 13.05 -9.79
CA ALA A 17 -2.53 12.56 -10.28
C ALA A 17 -1.41 12.79 -9.25
N ARG A 18 -1.38 13.95 -8.58
CA ARG A 18 -0.40 14.24 -7.51
C ARG A 18 -0.57 13.38 -6.27
N ILE A 19 -1.81 13.07 -5.87
CA ILE A 19 -2.06 12.12 -4.78
C ILE A 19 -1.54 10.73 -5.15
N MET A 20 -1.65 10.33 -6.43
CA MET A 20 -1.09 9.06 -6.91
C MET A 20 0.44 9.03 -6.86
N LEU A 21 1.13 10.17 -6.96
CA LEU A 21 2.58 10.21 -6.76
C LEU A 21 2.94 9.84 -5.32
N ALA A 22 2.23 10.40 -4.34
CA ALA A 22 2.42 10.04 -2.94
C ALA A 22 2.14 8.54 -2.70
N ALA A 23 1.08 8.00 -3.31
CA ALA A 23 0.77 6.57 -3.24
C ALA A 23 1.88 5.70 -3.86
N ALA A 24 2.43 6.08 -5.00
CA ALA A 24 3.53 5.38 -5.65
C ALA A 24 4.83 5.44 -4.82
N CYS A 25 5.14 6.60 -4.24
CA CYS A 25 6.26 6.77 -3.33
C CYS A 25 6.13 5.88 -2.09
N ASN A 26 4.95 5.85 -1.46
CA ASN A 26 4.67 4.96 -0.34
C ASN A 26 4.79 3.49 -0.75
N TYR A 27 4.31 3.11 -1.95
CA TYR A 27 4.45 1.75 -2.45
C TYR A 27 5.91 1.34 -2.59
N ILE A 28 6.78 2.21 -3.09
CA ILE A 28 8.23 1.95 -3.17
C ILE A 28 8.82 1.83 -1.77
N GLN A 29 8.52 2.75 -0.84
CA GLN A 29 9.05 2.69 0.53
C GLN A 29 8.61 1.43 1.27
N GLU A 30 7.33 1.09 1.22
CA GLU A 30 6.81 -0.12 1.86
C GLU A 30 7.32 -1.39 1.16
N GLY A 31 7.43 -1.39 -0.17
CA GLY A 31 8.03 -2.48 -0.94
C GLY A 31 9.51 -2.71 -0.65
N SER A 32 10.20 -1.72 -0.07
CA SER A 32 11.57 -1.85 0.42
C SER A 32 11.65 -2.49 1.81
N ARG A 33 10.55 -2.47 2.58
CA ARG A 33 10.48 -2.94 3.97
C ARG A 33 9.86 -4.32 4.10
N ILE A 34 8.79 -4.56 3.36
CA ILE A 34 8.01 -5.79 3.46
C ILE A 34 8.87 -6.91 2.91
N GLY A 35 9.35 -7.76 3.83
CA GLY A 35 9.96 -9.02 3.50
C GLY A 35 9.11 -9.74 2.47
N TRP A 36 9.70 -10.05 1.32
CA TRP A 36 9.00 -10.78 0.28
C TRP A 36 8.82 -12.22 0.79
N ASP A 37 7.59 -12.71 0.77
CA ASP A 37 7.26 -14.01 1.36
C ASP A 37 8.17 -15.10 0.78
N ARG A 38 9.01 -15.67 1.66
CA ARG A 38 9.90 -16.79 1.34
C ARG A 38 9.13 -18.03 0.86
N TYR A 39 7.85 -18.11 1.24
CA TYR A 39 6.97 -19.22 0.91
C TYR A 39 5.64 -18.65 0.39
N PRO A 40 5.37 -18.66 -0.94
CA PRO A 40 4.00 -18.54 -1.40
C PRO A 40 3.21 -19.64 -0.70
N ASN A 41 2.20 -19.26 0.10
CA ASN A 41 1.41 -20.15 0.96
C ASN A 41 1.10 -21.48 0.24
N THR A 42 1.94 -22.49 0.46
CA THR A 42 1.75 -23.82 -0.10
C THR A 42 0.61 -24.39 0.72
N GLY A 43 -0.58 -24.53 0.12
CA GLY A 43 -1.85 -24.82 0.80
C GLY A 43 -1.95 -26.18 1.51
N ALA A 44 -0.93 -26.60 2.24
CA ALA A 44 -0.82 -27.89 2.88
C ALA A 44 -1.31 -27.91 4.34
N GLY A 45 -1.75 -26.78 4.93
CA GLY A 45 -1.92 -26.70 6.38
C GLY A 45 -3.22 -26.10 6.97
N SER A 46 -4.02 -25.30 6.27
CA SER A 46 -5.15 -24.61 6.91
C SER A 46 -6.52 -24.99 6.32
N ASN A 47 -7.32 -25.64 7.17
CA ASN A 47 -8.77 -25.78 7.15
C ASN A 47 -9.49 -25.46 5.83
N ALA A 48 -10.00 -26.51 5.20
CA ALA A 48 -10.74 -26.58 3.94
C ALA A 48 -12.09 -25.82 3.85
N GLY A 49 -12.23 -24.65 4.49
CA GLY A 49 -13.49 -23.90 4.57
C GLY A 49 -13.61 -22.67 3.66
N VAL A 50 -12.50 -22.11 3.18
CA VAL A 50 -12.52 -20.89 2.34
C VAL A 50 -11.88 -21.22 1.00
N GLY A 51 -12.73 -21.37 -0.02
CA GLY A 51 -12.40 -21.85 -1.37
C GLY A 51 -11.53 -20.92 -2.22
N THR A 52 -10.42 -20.41 -1.68
CA THR A 52 -9.36 -19.78 -2.48
C THR A 52 -8.21 -20.75 -2.62
N SER A 53 -8.38 -21.74 -3.50
CA SER A 53 -7.28 -22.59 -3.96
C SER A 53 -6.32 -21.74 -4.81
N TYR A 54 -5.26 -21.23 -4.20
CA TYR A 54 -4.11 -20.76 -4.96
C TYR A 54 -3.39 -21.98 -5.55
N PRO A 55 -2.89 -21.92 -6.79
CA PRO A 55 -2.15 -23.03 -7.37
C PRO A 55 -0.96 -23.36 -6.47
N ALA A 56 -0.82 -24.65 -6.11
CA ALA A 56 0.37 -25.12 -5.41
C ALA A 56 1.60 -24.67 -6.20
N ALA A 57 2.59 -24.08 -5.53
CA ALA A 57 3.90 -23.90 -6.12
C ALA A 57 4.39 -25.29 -6.52
N THR A 58 4.29 -25.63 -7.81
CA THR A 58 5.01 -26.76 -8.35
C THR A 58 6.48 -26.43 -8.17
N ASP A 59 7.26 -27.37 -7.61
CA ASP A 59 8.69 -27.27 -7.24
C ASP A 59 9.64 -26.70 -8.33
N SER A 60 9.14 -26.34 -9.51
CA SER A 60 9.89 -25.69 -10.59
C SER A 60 9.98 -24.16 -10.53
N ASN A 61 9.14 -23.49 -9.71
CA ASN A 61 9.13 -22.01 -9.61
C ASN A 61 9.54 -21.50 -8.22
N ASP A 62 9.88 -22.40 -7.29
CA ASP A 62 10.53 -22.02 -6.04
C ASP A 62 12.05 -21.93 -6.31
N PRO A 63 12.67 -20.75 -6.20
CA PRO A 63 14.13 -20.64 -6.30
C PRO A 63 14.85 -21.34 -5.13
N PHE A 64 14.13 -21.91 -4.14
CA PHE A 64 14.66 -22.54 -2.95
C PHE A 64 14.22 -24.01 -2.75
N PRO A 65 14.68 -24.95 -3.59
CA PRO A 65 14.41 -26.37 -3.37
C PRO A 65 15.05 -26.85 -2.05
N GLY A 66 14.22 -27.30 -1.09
CA GLY A 66 14.68 -28.07 0.09
C GLY A 66 14.27 -27.56 1.48
N ALA A 67 13.44 -26.51 1.61
CA ALA A 67 12.91 -26.12 2.91
C ALA A 67 11.76 -27.09 3.30
N SER A 68 11.95 -27.86 4.37
CA SER A 68 10.94 -28.83 4.82
C SER A 68 9.65 -28.11 5.24
N PRO A 69 8.46 -28.48 4.71
CA PRO A 69 7.17 -27.82 5.00
C PRO A 69 6.68 -27.92 6.47
N GLY A 70 7.49 -28.46 7.39
CA GLY A 70 7.08 -28.86 8.74
C GLY A 70 7.60 -28.00 9.89
N ALA A 71 8.37 -26.93 9.63
CA ALA A 71 8.74 -26.01 10.70
C ALA A 71 7.54 -25.13 11.05
N SER A 72 6.79 -25.52 12.07
CA SER A 72 5.60 -24.84 12.61
C SER A 72 5.92 -23.51 13.30
N GLY A 73 6.62 -22.60 12.60
CA GLY A 73 6.64 -21.19 12.88
C GLY A 73 5.90 -20.53 11.72
N PHE A 74 5.03 -19.57 12.01
CA PHE A 74 4.47 -18.68 10.98
C PHE A 74 5.57 -18.27 10.00
N PRO A 75 5.28 -18.15 8.68
CA PRO A 75 6.25 -17.56 7.76
C PRO A 75 6.64 -16.22 8.34
N VAL A 76 7.82 -16.17 8.97
CA VAL A 76 8.41 -14.92 9.40
C VAL A 76 8.78 -14.29 8.08
N HIS A 77 8.08 -13.22 7.71
CA HIS A 77 8.50 -12.38 6.59
C HIS A 77 9.97 -12.03 6.87
N GLU A 78 10.88 -12.59 6.09
CA GLU A 78 12.29 -12.28 6.24
C GLU A 78 12.48 -10.84 5.82
N GLU A 79 12.94 -10.02 6.75
CA GLU A 79 13.27 -8.62 6.49
C GLU A 79 14.17 -8.55 5.25
N THR A 80 13.65 -7.94 4.18
CA THR A 80 14.43 -7.71 2.98
C THR A 80 15.14 -6.37 3.05
N PHE A 81 16.36 -6.32 2.55
CA PHE A 81 17.22 -5.14 2.66
C PHE A 81 17.00 -4.20 1.47
N GLY A 82 15.86 -3.49 1.49
CA GLY A 82 15.62 -2.33 0.63
C GLY A 82 15.67 -2.60 -0.88
N TRP A 83 15.74 -1.52 -1.67
CA TRP A 83 15.96 -1.61 -3.12
C TRP A 83 17.44 -1.71 -3.48
N VAL A 84 18.31 -1.32 -2.55
CA VAL A 84 19.77 -1.49 -2.59
C VAL A 84 20.16 -2.13 -1.28
N ASP A 85 20.87 -3.26 -1.36
CA ASP A 85 21.37 -3.96 -0.20
C ASP A 85 22.42 -3.10 0.49
N ASN A 86 22.21 -2.79 1.77
CA ASN A 86 23.11 -1.93 2.53
C ASN A 86 24.43 -2.61 2.90
N ARG A 87 24.55 -3.93 2.73
CA ARG A 87 25.75 -4.70 3.07
C ARG A 87 26.81 -4.63 1.97
N ASP A 88 26.39 -4.71 0.72
CA ASP A 88 27.29 -4.80 -0.44
C ASP A 88 26.97 -3.81 -1.57
N GLY A 89 25.87 -3.06 -1.48
CA GLY A 89 25.44 -2.10 -2.49
C GLY A 89 24.78 -2.73 -3.72
N SER A 90 24.52 -4.04 -3.70
CA SER A 90 23.87 -4.75 -4.81
C SER A 90 22.39 -4.38 -4.95
N ALA A 91 21.77 -4.70 -6.09
CA ALA A 91 20.36 -4.44 -6.32
C ALA A 91 19.50 -5.39 -5.47
N GLY A 92 18.73 -4.82 -4.54
CA GLY A 92 17.73 -5.53 -3.74
C GLY A 92 16.38 -5.64 -4.44
N PRO A 93 15.33 -6.18 -3.81
CA PRO A 93 15.36 -6.75 -2.46
C PRO A 93 16.16 -8.05 -2.39
N THR A 94 17.02 -8.15 -1.38
CA THR A 94 17.77 -9.37 -1.02
C THR A 94 17.33 -9.90 0.35
N THR A 95 17.42 -11.22 0.55
CA THR A 95 17.19 -11.90 1.83
C THR A 95 18.34 -11.64 2.80
N GLN A 96 18.19 -12.06 4.06
CA GLN A 96 19.27 -12.00 5.05
C GLN A 96 20.53 -12.78 4.63
N GLU A 97 20.43 -13.78 3.75
CA GLU A 97 21.59 -14.49 3.20
C GLU A 97 22.18 -13.84 1.93
N GLY A 98 21.69 -12.68 1.52
CA GLY A 98 22.17 -11.95 0.33
C GLY A 98 21.62 -12.49 -0.99
N ARG A 99 20.52 -13.27 -0.95
CA ARG A 99 19.90 -13.84 -2.15
C ARG A 99 18.85 -12.89 -2.69
N ILE A 100 18.77 -12.75 -4.01
CA ILE A 100 17.79 -11.88 -4.66
C ILE A 100 16.37 -12.45 -4.45
N CYS A 101 15.41 -11.63 -4.00
CA CYS A 101 14.02 -12.01 -3.76
C CYS A 101 13.14 -11.97 -5.02
N TYR A 102 13.76 -11.84 -6.19
CA TYR A 102 13.12 -11.85 -7.49
C TYR A 102 14.00 -12.63 -8.45
N ASP A 103 13.37 -13.32 -9.39
CA ASP A 103 14.09 -13.96 -10.48
C ASP A 103 13.87 -13.12 -11.75
N ALA A 104 14.96 -12.55 -12.27
CA ALA A 104 14.91 -11.77 -13.50
C ALA A 104 14.60 -12.63 -14.74
N SER A 105 14.80 -13.95 -14.65
CA SER A 105 14.46 -14.94 -15.68
C SER A 105 12.99 -15.35 -15.64
N LEU A 106 12.33 -15.22 -14.49
CA LEU A 106 10.88 -15.40 -14.39
C LEU A 106 10.18 -14.22 -15.06
N THR A 107 9.75 -14.45 -16.30
CA THR A 107 8.76 -13.61 -16.94
C THR A 107 7.40 -13.95 -16.35
N GLY A 108 6.97 -13.19 -15.35
CA GLY A 108 5.71 -13.44 -14.67
C GLY A 108 4.52 -13.25 -15.62
N THR A 109 3.67 -14.26 -15.71
CA THR A 109 2.24 -14.05 -16.01
C THR A 109 1.63 -13.54 -14.71
N MET A 110 1.19 -12.27 -14.62
CA MET A 110 0.44 -11.84 -13.44
C MET A 110 -0.79 -12.76 -13.28
N PRO A 111 -1.27 -13.11 -12.08
CA PRO A 111 -2.36 -14.07 -11.87
C PRO A 111 -3.68 -13.74 -12.60
N TRP A 112 -3.85 -12.51 -13.09
CA TRP A 112 -4.98 -12.04 -13.88
C TRP A 112 -4.70 -11.89 -15.40
N GLN A 113 -3.51 -12.26 -15.89
CA GLN A 113 -3.10 -12.12 -17.28
C GLN A 113 -3.10 -13.48 -17.99
N GLY A 114 -3.95 -13.66 -19.00
CA GLY A 114 -4.02 -14.89 -19.79
C GLY A 114 -2.88 -15.09 -20.79
N THR A 115 -1.90 -14.18 -20.87
CA THR A 115 -0.74 -14.30 -21.79
C THR A 115 0.51 -13.65 -21.16
N PRO A 116 1.69 -14.30 -21.16
CA PRO A 116 2.88 -13.78 -20.49
C PRO A 116 3.52 -12.65 -21.29
N ALA A 117 3.51 -11.44 -20.73
CA ALA A 117 4.46 -10.41 -21.15
C ALA A 117 5.87 -10.84 -20.73
N ARG A 118 6.83 -10.88 -21.66
CA ARG A 118 8.25 -11.20 -21.37
C ARG A 118 8.94 -10.00 -20.71
N ARG A 119 8.65 -9.73 -19.44
CA ARG A 119 9.41 -8.79 -18.60
C ARG A 119 9.78 -9.49 -17.30
N PRO A 120 10.95 -9.18 -16.71
CA PRO A 120 11.25 -9.60 -15.34
C PRO A 120 10.07 -9.27 -14.43
N ALA A 121 9.67 -10.20 -13.56
CA ALA A 121 8.63 -9.91 -12.59
C ALA A 121 9.07 -8.75 -11.69
N TRP A 122 8.14 -7.82 -11.42
CA TRP A 122 8.35 -6.84 -10.36
C TRP A 122 8.67 -7.57 -9.05
N PRO A 123 9.71 -7.20 -8.28
CA PRO A 123 10.44 -5.92 -8.25
C PRO A 123 11.72 -5.79 -9.12
N ALA A 124 12.04 -6.69 -10.04
CA ALA A 124 13.32 -6.68 -10.75
C ALA A 124 13.67 -5.35 -11.48
N PRO A 125 14.95 -4.97 -11.65
CA PRO A 125 15.32 -3.88 -12.55
C PRO A 125 14.74 -4.10 -13.96
N THR A 126 14.32 -3.04 -14.62
CA THR A 126 13.57 -2.98 -15.89
C THR A 126 12.12 -3.52 -15.84
N SER A 127 11.68 -4.05 -14.69
CA SER A 127 10.29 -4.45 -14.50
C SER A 127 9.37 -3.25 -14.30
N VAL A 128 8.08 -3.50 -14.55
CA VAL A 128 7.01 -2.52 -14.38
C VAL A 128 5.91 -3.11 -13.50
N VAL A 129 5.45 -2.32 -12.55
CA VAL A 129 4.19 -2.56 -11.83
C VAL A 129 3.16 -1.50 -12.18
N ARG A 130 1.90 -1.90 -12.29
CA ARG A 130 0.75 -1.02 -12.48
C ARG A 130 -0.21 -1.24 -11.32
N CYS A 131 -0.66 -0.14 -10.73
CA CYS A 131 -1.55 -0.14 -9.58
C CYS A 131 -2.75 0.75 -9.91
N PRO A 132 -3.85 0.18 -10.43
CA PRO A 132 -5.11 0.91 -10.52
C PRO A 132 -5.61 1.20 -9.11
N MET A 133 -5.92 2.46 -8.83
CA MET A 133 -6.30 2.91 -7.50
C MET A 133 -7.80 3.20 -7.48
N TYR A 134 -8.45 2.72 -6.43
CA TYR A 134 -9.86 2.95 -6.18
C TYR A 134 -10.10 2.96 -4.67
N VAL A 135 -11.19 3.59 -4.26
CA VAL A 135 -11.56 3.64 -2.86
C VAL A 135 -12.45 2.45 -2.57
N TRP A 136 -12.11 1.66 -1.55
CA TRP A 136 -12.99 0.58 -1.09
C TRP A 136 -14.23 1.19 -0.45
N ARG A 137 -15.36 0.50 -0.50
CA ARG A 137 -16.55 0.95 0.24
C ARG A 137 -16.21 1.13 1.72
N ARG A 138 -15.50 0.15 2.28
CA ARG A 138 -14.96 0.17 3.64
C ARG A 138 -13.61 -0.58 3.68
N PRO A 139 -12.49 0.07 4.01
CA PRO A 139 -11.21 -0.65 4.15
C PRO A 139 -11.23 -1.63 5.35
N PRO A 140 -10.33 -2.62 5.40
CA PRO A 140 -10.14 -3.45 6.58
C PRO A 140 -9.70 -2.57 7.74
N CYS A 141 -10.14 -2.90 8.94
CA CYS A 141 -9.84 -2.11 10.14
C CYS A 141 -10.33 -0.65 10.05
N ALA A 142 -11.29 -0.34 9.17
CA ALA A 142 -11.93 0.97 9.16
C ALA A 142 -12.55 1.26 10.52
N THR A 143 -12.32 2.44 11.06
CA THR A 143 -12.81 2.86 12.37
C THR A 143 -13.87 3.95 12.23
N GLN A 144 -14.85 3.99 13.13
CA GLN A 144 -15.77 5.12 13.22
C GLN A 144 -15.05 6.31 13.83
N LEU A 145 -15.19 7.49 13.21
CA LEU A 145 -14.75 8.76 13.79
C LEU A 145 -15.65 9.17 14.98
N THR A 146 -16.84 8.61 15.08
CA THR A 146 -17.75 8.88 16.19
C THR A 146 -17.30 8.10 17.42
N ALA A 147 -16.42 8.71 18.21
CA ALA A 147 -16.18 8.27 19.57
C ALA A 147 -17.45 8.52 20.40
N SER A 148 -18.31 7.52 20.53
CA SER A 148 -19.35 7.58 21.56
C SER A 148 -18.64 7.56 22.92
N TYR A 149 -18.82 8.63 23.70
CA TYR A 149 -18.29 8.71 25.07
C TYR A 149 -18.66 7.42 25.81
N ASN A 150 -17.68 6.80 26.48
CA ASN A 150 -17.96 5.72 27.43
C ASN A 150 -18.96 6.27 28.44
N PRO A 151 -20.23 5.82 28.42
CA PRO A 151 -21.21 6.39 29.33
C PRO A 151 -20.75 6.12 30.76
N ILE A 152 -21.02 7.07 31.65
CA ILE A 152 -20.77 6.90 33.07
C ILE A 152 -22.15 6.76 33.71
N LEU A 153 -22.31 5.73 34.54
CA LEU A 153 -23.52 5.59 35.33
C LEU A 153 -23.53 6.69 36.41
N THR A 154 -24.42 7.66 36.25
CA THR A 154 -24.57 8.80 37.18
C THR A 154 -25.75 8.65 38.13
N ASP A 155 -26.57 7.61 37.98
CA ASP A 155 -27.72 7.36 38.84
C ASP A 155 -27.28 6.84 40.23
N PRO A 156 -27.45 7.63 41.31
CA PRO A 156 -27.00 7.26 42.65
C PRO A 156 -27.82 6.12 43.26
N THR A 157 -29.01 5.83 42.74
CA THR A 157 -29.82 4.68 43.18
C THR A 157 -29.16 3.34 42.80
N GLN A 158 -28.21 3.37 41.88
CA GLN A 158 -27.37 2.24 41.50
C GLN A 158 -25.99 2.26 42.18
N SER A 159 -25.81 2.98 43.28
CA SER A 159 -24.53 3.04 44.02
C SER A 159 -24.03 1.68 44.54
N GLY A 160 -24.90 0.66 44.63
CA GLY A 160 -24.50 -0.73 44.90
C GLY A 160 -23.91 -1.46 43.69
N ASN A 161 -23.98 -0.87 42.49
CA ASN A 161 -23.32 -1.34 41.28
C ASN A 161 -21.88 -0.83 41.27
N SER A 162 -20.90 -1.74 41.14
CA SER A 162 -19.48 -1.36 41.08
C SER A 162 -19.11 -0.48 39.87
N ALA A 163 -20.05 -0.25 38.95
CA ALA A 163 -19.89 0.65 37.81
C ALA A 163 -20.35 2.10 38.07
N TYR A 164 -20.90 2.44 39.25
CA TYR A 164 -21.29 3.81 39.58
C TYR A 164 -20.07 4.76 39.55
N LEU A 165 -20.15 5.84 38.77
CA LEU A 165 -19.05 6.79 38.51
C LEU A 165 -17.80 6.21 37.84
N TYR A 166 -17.83 4.97 37.35
CA TYR A 166 -16.76 4.40 36.54
C TYR A 166 -17.15 4.42 35.04
N PRO A 167 -16.24 4.81 34.14
CA PRO A 167 -16.48 4.67 32.70
C PRO A 167 -16.58 3.17 32.38
N PHE A 168 -17.61 2.78 31.63
CA PHE A 168 -17.86 1.36 31.38
C PHE A 168 -16.75 0.65 30.59
N LEU A 169 -15.86 1.39 29.91
CA LEU A 169 -14.91 0.90 28.90
C LEU A 169 -15.52 -0.16 27.94
N SER A 170 -16.84 -0.15 27.79
CA SER A 170 -17.60 -1.24 27.16
C SER A 170 -17.49 -1.20 25.64
N ASN A 171 -17.01 -0.10 25.09
CA ASN A 171 -16.68 0.08 23.69
C ASN A 171 -15.18 0.48 23.62
N PRO A 172 -14.26 -0.44 23.28
CA PRO A 172 -12.84 -0.08 23.13
C PRO A 172 -12.68 0.95 22.00
N ASP A 173 -11.98 2.04 22.27
CA ASP A 173 -11.59 2.99 21.25
C ASP A 173 -10.33 2.45 20.54
N PRO A 174 -10.30 2.31 19.20
CA PRO A 174 -11.35 2.68 18.23
C PRO A 174 -12.40 1.61 17.94
N GLN A 175 -13.63 2.07 17.69
CA GLN A 175 -14.74 1.22 17.24
C GLN A 175 -14.68 0.97 15.72
N PRO A 176 -14.98 -0.25 15.23
CA PRO A 176 -15.02 -0.54 13.80
C PRO A 176 -16.16 0.21 13.09
N GLU A 177 -15.94 0.64 11.83
CA GLU A 177 -16.90 1.41 11.02
C GLU A 177 -18.25 0.70 10.86
N ALA A 178 -18.21 -0.61 10.74
CA ALA A 178 -19.39 -1.46 10.65
C ALA A 178 -19.57 -2.29 11.90
N GLY A 179 -20.83 -2.51 12.28
CA GLY A 179 -21.17 -3.51 13.29
C GLY A 179 -20.64 -4.86 12.84
N ASN A 180 -19.56 -5.31 13.46
CA ASN A 180 -18.87 -6.57 13.16
C ASN A 180 -19.50 -7.76 13.88
N GLY A 181 -20.82 -7.67 14.15
CA GLY A 181 -21.56 -8.73 14.82
C GLY A 181 -21.10 -8.99 16.26
N TRP A 182 -20.37 -8.05 16.89
CA TRP A 182 -20.09 -8.13 18.33
C TRP A 182 -21.42 -8.33 19.05
N ASN A 183 -21.55 -9.52 19.62
CA ASN A 183 -22.71 -9.90 20.40
C ASN A 183 -22.67 -9.04 21.67
N LYS A 184 -23.28 -7.85 21.60
CA LYS A 184 -23.59 -7.03 22.77
C LYS A 184 -24.65 -7.82 23.53
N THR A 185 -24.24 -8.86 24.25
CA THR A 185 -25.14 -9.67 25.04
C THR A 185 -25.81 -8.72 26.02
N THR A 186 -27.09 -8.44 25.79
CA THR A 186 -27.92 -7.49 26.55
C THR A 186 -28.08 -7.88 28.02
N ASN A 187 -27.44 -8.96 28.47
CA ASN A 187 -27.57 -9.59 29.78
C ASN A 187 -26.24 -9.72 30.55
N ALA A 188 -25.13 -9.14 30.11
CA ALA A 188 -23.85 -9.21 30.83
C ALA A 188 -23.75 -8.25 32.06
N VAL A 189 -24.85 -8.07 32.79
CA VAL A 189 -24.84 -7.35 34.09
C VAL A 189 -24.48 -8.29 35.25
N SER A 190 -24.35 -9.60 35.01
CA SER A 190 -24.35 -10.58 36.12
C SER A 190 -22.98 -10.99 36.66
N THR A 191 -21.85 -10.73 35.99
CA THR A 191 -20.52 -11.03 36.55
C THR A 191 -19.51 -9.99 36.11
N LEU A 192 -19.08 -9.18 37.08
CA LEU A 192 -18.16 -8.06 36.96
C LEU A 192 -16.73 -8.51 36.61
N ARG A 193 -16.49 -8.98 35.39
CA ARG A 193 -15.15 -8.99 34.80
C ARG A 193 -15.08 -7.93 33.71
N TYR A 194 -14.09 -7.07 33.84
CA TYR A 194 -13.84 -5.91 32.97
C TYR A 194 -13.58 -6.29 31.50
N ASP A 195 -13.45 -7.59 31.20
CA ASP A 195 -13.16 -8.16 29.88
C ASP A 195 -14.37 -8.89 29.26
N ASP A 196 -15.49 -9.07 29.97
CA ASP A 196 -16.62 -9.93 29.52
C ASP A 196 -17.48 -9.30 28.42
N GLY A 197 -17.34 -8.01 28.14
CA GLY A 197 -18.13 -7.29 27.12
C GLY A 197 -17.76 -7.61 25.67
N LEU A 198 -16.59 -8.22 25.45
CA LEU A 198 -16.11 -8.64 24.12
C LEU A 198 -15.58 -10.08 24.17
N ASN A 199 -16.27 -10.97 24.87
CA ASN A 199 -15.98 -12.41 24.77
C ASN A 199 -16.17 -12.87 23.32
N GLY A 200 -15.06 -13.01 22.58
CA GLY A 200 -15.02 -13.54 21.22
C GLY A 200 -14.66 -12.54 20.12
N ALA A 201 -14.37 -11.26 20.42
CA ALA A 201 -13.85 -10.34 19.41
C ALA A 201 -12.38 -10.68 19.10
N THR A 202 -12.18 -11.48 18.06
CA THR A 202 -10.86 -11.81 17.52
C THR A 202 -10.34 -10.67 16.64
N ARG A 203 -9.02 -10.62 16.40
CA ARG A 203 -8.44 -9.73 15.37
C ARG A 203 -9.14 -9.89 14.01
N ALA A 204 -9.63 -11.10 13.70
CA ALA A 204 -10.37 -11.34 12.46
C ALA A 204 -11.62 -10.47 12.35
N ASP A 205 -12.27 -10.14 13.48
CA ASP A 205 -13.48 -9.32 13.51
C ASP A 205 -13.22 -7.83 13.19
N PHE A 206 -11.98 -7.37 13.36
CA PHE A 206 -11.54 -6.03 12.94
C PHE A 206 -11.12 -5.98 11.47
N ILE A 207 -10.82 -7.12 10.85
CA ILE A 207 -10.36 -7.20 9.45
C ILE A 207 -11.54 -7.17 8.47
N HIS A 208 -12.80 -7.23 8.94
CA HIS A 208 -14.00 -7.22 8.10
C HIS A 208 -14.29 -5.87 7.39
N GLY A 209 -13.52 -5.58 6.34
CA GLY A 209 -13.81 -4.53 5.36
C GLY A 209 -14.87 -4.95 4.35
N ASP A 210 -15.30 -3.98 3.52
CA ASP A 210 -15.98 -4.21 2.26
C ASP A 210 -15.01 -3.78 1.14
N PRO A 211 -14.22 -4.73 0.58
CA PRO A 211 -13.22 -4.42 -0.43
C PRO A 211 -13.85 -4.10 -1.79
N THR A 212 -15.18 -4.11 -1.92
CA THR A 212 -15.81 -3.74 -3.19
C THR A 212 -15.42 -2.29 -3.54
N PRO A 213 -14.97 -2.04 -4.78
CA PRO A 213 -14.68 -0.69 -5.22
C PRO A 213 -15.92 0.19 -5.14
N ARG A 214 -15.75 1.44 -4.69
CA ARG A 214 -16.76 2.48 -4.90
C ARG A 214 -16.86 2.73 -6.40
N PRO A 215 -18.01 2.48 -7.07
CA PRO A 215 -18.12 2.53 -8.53
C PRO A 215 -17.64 3.86 -9.13
N GLN A 216 -17.87 4.97 -8.43
CA GLN A 216 -17.45 6.31 -8.83
C GLN A 216 -15.95 6.57 -8.72
N THR A 217 -15.14 5.63 -8.25
CA THR A 217 -13.67 5.77 -8.09
C THR A 217 -12.89 4.80 -8.97
N THR A 218 -13.52 3.72 -9.42
CA THR A 218 -12.91 2.74 -10.30
C THR A 218 -12.49 3.38 -11.62
N GLY A 219 -11.25 3.12 -12.05
CA GLY A 219 -10.73 3.61 -13.33
C GLY A 219 -10.54 5.13 -13.40
N LYS A 220 -10.48 5.82 -12.26
CA LYS A 220 -10.22 7.27 -12.22
C LYS A 220 -8.78 7.64 -11.93
N SER A 221 -8.03 6.77 -11.27
CA SER A 221 -6.66 7.08 -10.86
C SER A 221 -5.81 5.81 -10.86
N TRP A 222 -4.54 5.97 -11.19
CA TRP A 222 -3.58 4.88 -11.18
C TRP A 222 -2.18 5.44 -11.06
N PHE A 223 -1.25 4.57 -10.67
CA PHE A 223 0.16 4.81 -10.86
C PHE A 223 0.83 3.59 -11.48
N ARG A 224 1.94 3.84 -12.17
CA ARG A 224 2.81 2.86 -12.77
C ARG A 224 4.23 3.18 -12.35
N ILE A 225 4.98 2.16 -12.00
CA ILE A 225 6.37 2.30 -11.62
C ILE A 225 7.19 1.41 -12.53
N LEU A 226 8.14 2.01 -13.23
CA LEU A 226 9.25 1.34 -13.90
C LEU A 226 10.46 1.44 -12.99
N ARG A 227 11.12 0.32 -12.70
CA ARG A 227 12.40 0.32 -12.01
C ARG A 227 13.53 0.44 -13.05
N GLU A 228 14.16 1.61 -13.18
CA GLU A 228 15.22 1.81 -14.18
C GLU A 228 16.57 1.24 -13.73
N GLY A 229 16.84 1.25 -12.43
CA GLY A 229 18.09 0.79 -11.85
C GLY A 229 17.91 0.22 -10.45
N PRO A 230 19.01 0.04 -9.69
CA PRO A 230 18.93 -0.51 -8.33
C PRO A 230 18.02 0.32 -7.42
N ALA A 231 18.13 1.65 -7.47
CA ALA A 231 17.40 2.57 -6.59
C ALA A 231 16.63 3.67 -7.35
N THR A 232 16.64 3.64 -8.68
CA THR A 232 16.01 4.66 -9.52
C THR A 232 14.75 4.14 -10.17
N PHE A 233 13.71 4.98 -10.14
CA PHE A 233 12.39 4.64 -10.65
C PHE A 233 11.84 5.75 -11.52
N VAL A 234 11.07 5.35 -12.53
CA VAL A 234 10.19 6.24 -13.27
C VAL A 234 8.76 5.95 -12.83
N ILE A 235 8.16 6.94 -12.19
CA ILE A 235 6.77 6.90 -11.74
C ILE A 235 5.93 7.65 -12.77
N THR A 236 4.96 6.97 -13.36
CA THR A 236 3.91 7.61 -14.15
C THR A 236 2.63 7.57 -13.34
N VAL A 237 1.99 8.72 -13.17
CA VAL A 237 0.70 8.83 -12.49
C VAL A 237 -0.32 9.33 -13.48
N GLY A 238 -1.54 8.82 -13.37
CA GLY A 238 -2.62 9.21 -14.26
C GLY A 238 -3.94 9.42 -13.54
N ALA A 239 -4.70 10.39 -14.04
CA ALA A 239 -6.10 10.58 -13.72
C ALA A 239 -6.94 10.29 -14.97
N GLY A 240 -7.31 9.03 -15.14
CA GLY A 240 -8.03 8.55 -16.32
C GLY A 240 -8.19 7.04 -16.39
N GLY A 241 -8.81 6.61 -17.49
CA GLY A 241 -9.32 5.25 -17.66
C GLY A 241 -8.33 4.25 -18.23
N THR A 242 -7.11 4.65 -18.60
CA THR A 242 -6.17 3.72 -19.25
C THR A 242 -5.49 2.76 -18.28
N GLN A 243 -5.66 2.94 -16.97
CA GLN A 243 -5.08 2.09 -15.92
C GLN A 243 -3.54 1.94 -16.02
N GLY A 244 -2.87 2.90 -16.65
CA GLY A 244 -1.42 2.93 -16.79
C GLY A 244 -0.86 2.14 -17.96
N PHE A 245 -1.71 1.68 -18.87
CA PHE A 245 -1.27 1.20 -20.18
C PHE A 245 -0.81 2.37 -21.05
N ARG A 246 0.35 2.24 -21.66
CA ARG A 246 0.93 3.24 -22.55
C ARG A 246 0.20 3.24 -23.89
N THR A 247 -0.04 2.05 -24.43
CA THR A 247 -0.74 1.83 -25.71
C THR A 247 -1.75 0.70 -25.58
N TYR A 248 -2.71 0.66 -26.51
CA TYR A 248 -3.65 -0.45 -26.60
C TYR A 248 -2.93 -1.78 -26.89
N ASP A 249 -1.87 -1.77 -27.71
CA ASP A 249 -1.05 -2.96 -27.96
C ASP A 249 -0.41 -3.50 -26.69
N GLU A 250 0.03 -2.63 -25.76
CA GLU A 250 0.52 -3.06 -24.45
C GLU A 250 -0.58 -3.78 -23.67
N ALA A 251 -1.83 -3.29 -23.72
CA ALA A 251 -2.97 -3.95 -23.09
C ALA A 251 -3.28 -5.30 -23.73
N VAL A 252 -3.24 -5.41 -25.07
CA VAL A 252 -3.43 -6.66 -25.80
C VAL A 252 -2.35 -7.69 -25.46
N GLN A 253 -1.07 -7.29 -25.48
CA GLN A 253 0.07 -8.15 -25.12
C GLN A 253 -0.05 -8.71 -23.71
N GLN A 254 -0.75 -8.00 -22.82
CA GLN A 254 -1.00 -8.40 -21.45
C GLN A 254 -2.37 -9.09 -21.24
N GLY A 255 -3.09 -9.39 -22.31
CA GLY A 255 -4.40 -10.02 -22.25
C GLY A 255 -5.48 -9.16 -21.58
N GLN A 256 -5.31 -7.83 -21.55
CA GLN A 256 -6.22 -6.86 -20.94
C GLN A 256 -7.06 -6.08 -21.97
N ALA A 257 -7.08 -6.52 -23.23
CA ALA A 257 -7.89 -5.91 -24.29
C ALA A 257 -9.38 -5.78 -23.90
N ALA A 258 -9.90 -6.77 -23.18
CA ALA A 258 -11.30 -6.79 -22.73
C ALA A 258 -11.66 -5.63 -21.77
N LEU A 259 -10.70 -5.08 -21.01
CA LEU A 259 -10.93 -3.89 -20.18
C LEU A 259 -11.32 -2.67 -21.02
N PHE A 260 -10.93 -2.67 -22.30
CA PHE A 260 -11.14 -1.60 -23.26
C PHE A 260 -12.11 -2.03 -24.36
N SER A 261 -13.05 -2.93 -24.05
CA SER A 261 -14.03 -3.48 -25.00
C SER A 261 -13.41 -4.13 -26.25
N SER A 262 -12.12 -4.50 -26.18
CA SER A 262 -11.31 -4.93 -27.31
C SER A 262 -11.28 -3.91 -28.48
N ASP A 263 -11.43 -2.62 -28.19
CA ASP A 263 -11.48 -1.54 -29.18
C ASP A 263 -10.31 -0.53 -29.01
N PRO A 264 -9.38 -0.46 -29.98
CA PRO A 264 -8.28 0.51 -29.95
C PRO A 264 -8.75 1.97 -29.99
N ALA A 265 -9.89 2.27 -30.63
CA ALA A 265 -10.41 3.64 -30.70
C ALA A 265 -10.96 4.10 -29.34
N PHE A 266 -11.62 3.20 -28.61
CA PHE A 266 -12.04 3.45 -27.23
C PHE A 266 -10.83 3.73 -26.33
N PHE A 267 -9.76 2.94 -26.43
CA PHE A 267 -8.53 3.20 -25.68
C PHE A 267 -7.90 4.56 -26.04
N ALA A 268 -7.84 4.92 -27.33
CA ALA A 268 -7.33 6.20 -27.76
C ALA A 268 -8.13 7.37 -27.15
N GLY A 269 -9.46 7.29 -27.16
CA GLY A 269 -10.31 8.29 -26.50
C GLY A 269 -10.05 8.40 -24.99
N LEU A 270 -9.86 7.28 -24.28
CA LEU A 270 -9.47 7.32 -22.87
C LEU A 270 -8.09 7.95 -22.65
N SER A 271 -7.14 7.67 -23.55
CA SER A 271 -5.77 8.21 -23.49
C SER A 271 -5.75 9.72 -23.76
N ASP A 272 -6.58 10.21 -24.69
CA ASP A 272 -6.66 11.63 -25.05
C ASP A 272 -7.29 12.49 -23.93
N HIS A 273 -8.17 11.90 -23.11
CA HIS A 273 -8.82 12.58 -21.99
C HIS A 273 -8.12 12.39 -20.64
N GLU A 274 -7.02 11.65 -20.61
CA GLU A 274 -6.28 11.34 -19.39
C GLU A 274 -5.13 12.31 -19.15
N LEU A 275 -5.10 12.88 -17.95
CA LEU A 275 -3.93 13.63 -17.49
C LEU A 275 -2.86 12.62 -17.04
N ARG A 276 -1.66 12.72 -17.61
CA ARG A 276 -0.49 11.93 -17.21
C ARG A 276 0.64 12.85 -16.75
N LEU A 277 1.27 12.49 -15.64
CA LEU A 277 2.45 13.15 -15.13
C LEU A 277 3.55 12.10 -14.94
N TRP A 278 4.77 12.47 -15.29
CA TRP A 278 5.93 11.59 -15.20
C TRP A 278 6.93 12.15 -14.21
N TYR A 279 7.46 11.28 -13.37
CA TYR A 279 8.45 11.60 -12.38
C TYR A 279 9.59 10.60 -12.45
N ARG A 280 10.80 11.07 -12.23
CA ARG A 280 11.94 10.22 -11.95
C ARG A 280 12.31 10.41 -10.49
N VAL A 281 12.62 9.32 -9.80
CA VAL A 281 12.95 9.36 -8.37
C VAL A 281 14.15 8.48 -8.09
N GLU A 282 14.97 8.87 -7.12
CA GLU A 282 16.02 8.02 -6.54
C GLU A 282 15.67 7.74 -5.09
N TRP A 283 15.49 6.47 -4.77
CA TRP A 283 15.41 5.96 -3.41
C TRP A 283 16.83 5.74 -2.87
N THR A 284 17.01 5.90 -1.56
CA THR A 284 18.25 5.58 -0.87
C THR A 284 17.96 4.87 0.43
N ALA A 285 18.82 3.90 0.78
CA ALA A 285 18.80 3.24 2.06
C ALA A 285 19.30 4.15 3.20
N ALA A 286 19.85 5.33 2.89
CA ALA A 286 20.48 6.21 3.87
C ALA A 286 19.51 6.67 4.98
N VAL A 287 19.97 6.51 6.22
CA VAL A 287 19.21 6.59 7.48
C VAL A 287 19.33 7.97 8.15
N SER A 288 19.39 9.06 7.39
CA SER A 288 19.42 10.40 8.01
C SER A 288 18.04 11.04 8.02
N ASP A 289 17.47 11.12 9.22
CA ASP A 289 16.34 11.93 9.70
C ASP A 289 15.20 12.22 8.71
N VAL A 290 14.09 11.50 8.89
CA VAL A 290 12.87 11.62 8.09
C VAL A 290 11.90 12.57 8.79
N THR A 291 12.14 13.87 8.66
CA THR A 291 11.09 14.85 8.94
C THR A 291 10.59 15.44 7.62
N TYR A 292 9.36 15.04 7.26
CA TYR A 292 8.68 15.44 6.04
C TYR A 292 8.37 16.95 6.02
N HIS A 293 9.22 17.76 5.40
CA HIS A 293 8.85 19.09 4.94
C HIS A 293 8.76 19.10 3.42
N TRP A 294 7.58 18.79 2.90
CA TRP A 294 7.25 19.04 1.50
C TRP A 294 6.98 20.53 1.34
N ASN A 295 8.03 21.34 1.29
CA ASN A 295 7.86 22.71 0.82
C ASN A 295 7.74 22.67 -0.71
N LEU A 296 6.50 22.68 -1.17
CA LEU A 296 6.18 22.97 -2.56
C LEU A 296 6.63 24.41 -2.86
N HIS A 297 7.86 24.54 -3.37
CA HIS A 297 8.34 25.81 -3.90
C HIS A 297 7.69 26.06 -5.26
N HIS A 298 6.44 26.51 -5.23
CA HIS A 298 5.79 27.10 -6.40
C HIS A 298 6.32 28.52 -6.59
N TYR A 299 7.44 28.66 -7.29
CA TYR A 299 7.74 29.94 -7.94
C TYR A 299 7.17 29.89 -9.36
N LEU A 300 6.28 30.82 -9.68
CA LEU A 300 5.81 31.08 -11.06
C LEU A 300 7.04 31.27 -11.96
N GLY A 301 7.39 30.23 -12.74
CA GLY A 301 8.53 30.23 -13.67
C GLY A 301 9.67 29.26 -13.35
N ALA A 302 9.68 28.59 -12.20
CA ALA A 302 10.69 27.58 -11.85
C ALA A 302 10.19 26.15 -12.10
N GLN A 303 11.11 25.21 -12.36
CA GLN A 303 10.82 23.77 -12.43
C GLN A 303 10.28 23.29 -11.07
N ASP A 304 9.26 22.42 -11.08
CA ASP A 304 8.77 21.73 -9.87
C ASP A 304 9.90 20.83 -9.32
N ASN A 305 10.73 21.37 -8.44
CA ASN A 305 11.83 20.67 -7.79
C ASN A 305 11.48 20.43 -6.31
N TYR A 306 11.43 19.17 -5.91
CA TYR A 306 11.26 18.80 -4.51
C TYR A 306 12.64 18.65 -3.87
N ILE A 307 13.00 19.59 -2.99
CA ILE A 307 14.24 19.53 -2.21
C ILE A 307 13.87 19.18 -0.77
N GLN A 308 14.41 18.06 -0.27
CA GLN A 308 14.33 17.68 1.14
C GLN A 308 15.53 18.27 1.88
N TRP A 309 15.28 19.01 2.95
CA TRP A 309 16.34 19.42 3.90
C TRP A 309 16.32 18.45 5.09
N PRO A 310 17.48 17.99 5.58
CA PRO A 310 17.52 17.31 6.87
C PRO A 310 17.10 18.31 7.95
N GLN A 311 16.03 18.00 8.70
CA GLN A 311 15.72 18.77 9.89
C GLN A 311 16.84 18.50 10.91
N ASN A 312 17.24 19.57 11.60
CA ASN A 312 18.42 19.63 12.43
C ASN A 312 18.42 18.51 13.50
N ALA A 313 19.27 17.48 13.33
CA ALA A 313 19.46 16.35 14.26
C ALA A 313 20.10 16.75 15.61
N SER A 314 20.08 18.04 15.96
CA SER A 314 20.52 18.52 17.26
C SER A 314 19.36 18.44 18.26
N HIS A 315 19.12 17.26 18.82
CA HIS A 315 18.55 17.16 20.15
C HIS A 315 19.51 16.40 21.05
N SER A 316 20.03 17.13 22.04
CA SER A 316 20.69 16.56 23.20
C SER A 316 19.65 15.79 24.02
N TRP A 317 20.09 14.68 24.63
CA TRP A 317 19.89 14.26 26.03
C TRP A 317 19.96 12.73 26.11
N THR A 318 20.94 12.24 26.87
CA THR A 318 21.38 10.84 26.96
C THR A 318 20.37 9.88 27.62
N TYR A 319 19.25 10.38 28.19
CA TYR A 319 18.37 9.59 29.08
C TYR A 319 16.85 9.88 28.99
N GLY A 320 16.36 10.56 27.94
CA GLY A 320 14.92 10.85 27.76
C GLY A 320 14.19 9.84 26.87
N CYS A 321 12.87 9.74 27.02
CA CYS A 321 11.99 9.01 26.08
C CYS A 321 12.32 9.46 24.66
N ARG A 322 12.77 8.51 23.84
CA ARG A 322 13.23 8.77 22.48
C ARG A 322 12.03 9.28 21.67
N SER A 323 12.14 10.46 21.09
CA SER A 323 11.19 10.91 20.09
C SER A 323 11.31 10.02 18.84
N SER A 324 10.26 9.94 18.04
CA SER A 324 10.22 9.19 16.77
C SER A 324 11.32 9.57 15.76
N GLY A 325 12.09 10.63 16.01
CA GLY A 325 13.27 11.00 15.21
C GLY A 325 14.49 10.09 15.40
N PHE A 326 14.49 9.19 16.40
CA PHE A 326 15.54 8.18 16.57
C PHE A 326 15.18 6.82 15.96
N ASP A 327 13.98 6.70 15.38
CA ASP A 327 13.58 5.46 14.73
C ASP A 327 14.42 5.27 13.48
N ARG A 328 15.06 4.10 13.39
CA ARG A 328 15.81 3.70 12.21
C ARG A 328 14.86 3.84 11.03
N ASN A 329 15.25 4.59 10.00
CA ASN A 329 14.49 4.66 8.76
C ASN A 329 14.43 3.25 8.14
N MET A 330 13.37 2.49 8.44
CA MET A 330 13.21 1.10 8.03
C MET A 330 12.81 0.96 6.55
N GLY A 331 12.42 2.06 5.88
CA GLY A 331 11.90 2.04 4.49
C GLY A 331 12.73 2.85 3.49
N GLY A 332 13.92 3.33 3.90
CA GLY A 332 14.72 4.29 3.13
C GLY A 332 13.99 5.62 2.86
N THR A 333 14.61 6.50 2.08
CA THR A 333 14.03 7.81 1.72
C THR A 333 14.24 8.11 0.25
N PHE A 334 13.43 9.00 -0.32
CA PHE A 334 13.72 9.55 -1.64
C PHE A 334 14.78 10.64 -1.50
N ARG A 335 15.88 10.51 -2.25
CA ARG A 335 16.93 11.53 -2.33
C ARG A 335 16.47 12.72 -3.16
N TRP A 336 15.75 12.47 -4.24
CA TRP A 336 15.16 13.47 -5.10
C TRP A 336 13.94 12.91 -5.85
N ILE A 337 13.07 13.83 -6.25
CA ILE A 337 11.91 13.59 -7.11
C ILE A 337 11.93 14.68 -8.17
N GLU A 338 12.10 14.29 -9.43
CA GLU A 338 12.18 15.19 -10.58
C GLU A 338 10.95 14.98 -11.47
N ARG A 339 10.19 16.06 -11.74
CA ARG A 339 9.10 16.01 -12.72
C ARG A 339 9.66 16.06 -14.13
N LEU A 340 9.36 15.06 -14.95
CA LEU A 340 9.75 15.03 -16.35
C LEU A 340 8.76 15.83 -17.20
N ARG A 341 9.28 16.63 -18.14
CA ARG A 341 8.47 17.45 -19.05
C ARG A 341 7.88 16.66 -20.21
N VAL A 342 8.52 15.56 -20.56
CA VAL A 342 8.17 14.72 -21.69
C VAL A 342 8.06 13.28 -21.22
N GLU A 343 7.29 12.51 -21.98
CA GLU A 343 7.17 11.08 -21.81
C GLU A 343 8.56 10.41 -21.83
N PRO A 344 8.91 9.60 -20.82
CA PRO A 344 10.18 8.89 -20.80
C PRO A 344 10.21 7.81 -21.88
N THR A 345 11.34 7.64 -22.56
CA THR A 345 11.50 6.64 -23.64
C THR A 345 11.23 5.22 -23.16
N ASN A 346 11.60 4.92 -21.91
CA ASN A 346 11.62 3.57 -21.37
C ASN A 346 10.32 3.17 -20.65
N TRP A 347 9.23 3.94 -20.83
CA TRP A 347 7.92 3.67 -20.21
C TRP A 347 7.33 2.32 -20.61
#